data_AF-A0A0M3INP8-F1
#
_entry.id   AF-A0A0M3INP8-F1
#
_cell.length_a   1.000
_cell.length_b   1.000
_cell.length_c   1.000
_cell.angle_alpha   90.00
_cell.angle_beta   90.00
_cell.angle_gamma   90.00
#
_symmetry.space_group_name_H-M   'P 1'
#
loop_
_entity.id
_entity.type
_entity.pdbx_description
1 polymer ?
#
loop_
_entity_poly.entity_id
_entity_poly.type
_entity_poly.pdbx_seq_one_letter_code
_entity_poly.pdbx_strand_id
1 'polypeptide(L)'
;MRALVHLYGTSDLRFENNEDEDDVPDICADATLDAMTVIGNGSAYAFKGDFYWRMNEHSFDEGYPRRISQDWGGISGPIDAAVTDSDGDSYIFKGEQYWLLDRNGKVYEGYPRFISAGLVDMPSNIDAALIWNYDDQPYFFKNDKYWKYSRWGMPRTYPRSLKMLFKGFTKIPAKINAAITWSNGRSYIFAGRYYYRLTQWRSMHVSGGYPRETAKSWFGCGGGHHKKRTATSTQSSPITSPGHINRPSEALSQCLVLVSHNCQYKHR
;
A
#
# COMPACT_ATOMS: atom_id res chain seq x y z
N MET A 1 35.53 1.49 15.22
CA MET A 1 35.49 2.44 16.35
C MET A 1 35.29 1.70 17.69
N ARG A 2 36.29 1.01 18.23
CA ARG A 2 36.15 0.29 19.53
C ARG A 2 37.37 0.38 20.46
N ALA A 3 38.28 1.32 20.23
CA ALA A 3 39.47 1.52 21.09
C ALA A 3 39.38 2.73 22.03
N LEU A 4 38.49 3.70 21.76
CA LEU A 4 38.43 4.96 22.54
C LEU A 4 37.46 4.91 23.74
N VAL A 5 36.46 4.04 23.70
CA VAL A 5 35.40 3.95 24.75
C VAL A 5 35.94 3.39 26.07
N HIS A 6 37.03 2.63 26.04
CA HIS A 6 37.57 1.97 27.23
C HIS A 6 38.51 2.85 28.08
N LEU A 7 38.95 4.01 27.55
CA LEU A 7 39.99 4.83 28.15
C LEU A 7 39.47 6.03 28.97
N TYR A 8 38.25 6.51 28.71
CA TYR A 8 37.79 7.79 29.27
C TYR A 8 36.41 7.78 29.94
N GLY A 9 35.86 6.60 30.28
CA GLY A 9 34.60 6.40 31.00
C GLY A 9 33.81 7.69 31.30
N THR A 10 32.91 8.09 30.40
CA THR A 10 32.20 9.37 30.53
C THR A 10 30.86 9.17 31.20
N SER A 11 30.76 9.70 32.41
CA SER A 11 29.53 10.14 33.04
C SER A 11 28.73 11.08 32.13
N ASP A 12 27.48 10.69 31.89
CA ASP A 12 26.31 11.57 31.78
C ASP A 12 26.36 12.74 30.79
N LEU A 13 26.57 12.43 29.52
CA LEU A 13 25.97 13.21 28.44
C LEU A 13 25.18 12.25 27.55
N ARG A 14 23.95 11.96 27.95
CA ARG A 14 22.91 11.50 27.02
C ARG A 14 22.66 12.61 25.99
N PHE A 15 23.51 12.67 24.96
CA PHE A 15 23.01 13.03 23.65
C PHE A 15 22.18 11.84 23.19
N GLU A 16 20.91 11.80 23.60
CA GLU A 16 19.88 11.14 22.79
C GLU A 16 19.79 11.97 21.52
N ASN A 17 20.72 11.73 20.59
CA ASN A 17 20.55 12.19 19.23
C ASN A 17 19.26 11.53 18.74
N ASN A 18 18.20 12.32 18.59
CA ASN A 18 16.96 11.93 17.91
C ASN A 18 17.23 11.79 16.40
N GLU A 19 18.23 11.00 16.01
CA GLU A 19 18.56 10.66 14.62
C GLU A 19 17.35 10.01 13.91
N ASP A 20 16.38 9.49 14.66
CA ASP A 20 15.13 8.92 14.14
C ASP A 20 14.06 9.95 13.73
N GLU A 21 14.06 11.18 14.27
CA GLU A 21 13.04 12.20 13.94
C GLU A 21 13.37 12.98 12.66
N ASP A 22 14.65 13.16 12.36
CA ASP A 22 15.10 13.98 11.22
C ASP A 22 14.87 13.29 9.86
N ASP A 23 14.71 11.97 9.84
CA ASP A 23 14.49 11.17 8.61
C ASP A 23 13.01 11.01 8.23
N VAL A 24 12.06 11.51 9.03
CA VAL A 24 10.62 11.34 8.78
C VAL A 24 10.18 12.20 7.58
N PRO A 25 9.62 11.61 6.50
CA PRO A 25 9.25 12.38 5.32
C PRO A 25 8.09 13.35 5.60
N ASP A 26 8.26 14.61 5.18
CA ASP A 26 7.16 15.57 5.12
C ASP A 26 6.30 15.27 3.88
N ILE A 27 5.21 14.55 4.09
CA ILE A 27 4.28 14.14 3.01
C ILE A 27 3.56 15.33 2.36
N CYS A 28 3.48 16.48 3.03
CA CYS A 28 2.89 17.70 2.44
C CYS A 28 3.90 18.48 1.59
N ALA A 29 5.19 18.40 1.91
CA ALA A 29 6.24 18.93 1.05
C ALA A 29 6.49 18.04 -0.18
N ASP A 30 6.47 16.71 0.01
CA ASP A 30 6.75 15.74 -1.04
C ASP A 30 5.86 14.48 -0.95
N ALA A 31 4.69 14.54 -1.57
CA ALA A 31 3.77 13.40 -1.72
C ALA A 31 4.12 12.48 -2.90
N THR A 32 5.41 12.31 -3.22
CA THR A 32 5.86 11.23 -4.12
C THR A 32 5.88 9.93 -3.31
N LEU A 33 5.07 8.96 -3.74
CA LEU A 33 4.88 7.69 -3.05
C LEU A 33 5.68 6.58 -3.74
N ASP A 34 6.20 5.63 -2.98
CA ASP A 34 6.90 4.46 -3.51
C ASP A 34 5.94 3.29 -3.76
N ALA A 35 4.89 3.17 -2.95
CA ALA A 35 3.82 2.19 -3.16
C ALA A 35 2.54 2.59 -2.45
N MET A 36 1.42 2.01 -2.87
CA MET A 36 0.16 2.03 -2.15
C MET A 36 -0.54 0.69 -2.30
N THR A 37 -1.30 0.25 -1.29
CA THR A 37 -2.18 -0.92 -1.43
C THR A 37 -3.33 -0.88 -0.43
N VAL A 38 -4.38 -1.66 -0.70
CA VAL A 38 -5.40 -2.03 0.28
C VAL A 38 -5.21 -3.52 0.58
N ILE A 39 -4.82 -3.87 1.80
CA ILE A 39 -4.61 -5.29 2.17
C ILE A 39 -5.94 -6.02 2.39
N GLY A 40 -5.90 -7.35 2.52
CA GLY A 40 -7.09 -8.21 2.56
C GLY A 40 -8.11 -7.92 3.67
N ASN A 41 -7.71 -7.22 4.75
CA ASN A 41 -8.61 -6.74 5.80
C ASN A 41 -9.28 -5.38 5.50
N GLY A 42 -9.03 -4.81 4.33
CA GLY A 42 -9.58 -3.53 3.88
C GLY A 42 -8.80 -2.29 4.32
N SER A 43 -7.74 -2.43 5.11
CA SER A 43 -6.89 -1.31 5.50
C SER A 43 -6.01 -0.86 4.34
N ALA A 44 -5.99 0.45 4.08
CA ALA A 44 -5.22 1.05 3.03
C ALA A 44 -3.93 1.67 3.56
N TYR A 45 -2.83 1.54 2.81
CA TYR A 45 -1.52 2.04 3.20
C TYR A 45 -0.82 2.75 2.04
N ALA A 46 -0.10 3.83 2.37
CA ALA A 46 0.83 4.51 1.48
C ALA A 46 2.25 4.40 2.04
N PHE A 47 3.24 4.20 1.17
CA PHE A 47 4.64 3.99 1.55
C PHE A 47 5.53 5.04 0.91
N LYS A 48 6.53 5.52 1.67
CA LYS A 48 7.57 6.43 1.21
C LYS A 48 8.82 6.27 2.07
N GLY A 49 9.96 5.97 1.44
CA GLY A 49 11.21 5.68 2.13
C GLY A 49 11.03 4.52 3.10
N ASP A 50 11.52 4.68 4.33
CA ASP A 50 11.37 3.68 5.39
C ASP A 50 10.05 3.77 6.16
N PHE A 51 9.11 4.57 5.67
CA PHE A 51 7.90 4.94 6.38
C PHE A 51 6.62 4.59 5.62
N TYR A 52 5.54 4.43 6.38
CA TYR A 52 4.22 4.22 5.83
C TYR A 52 3.14 4.98 6.61
N TRP A 53 2.03 5.28 5.94
CA TRP A 53 0.83 5.89 6.48
C TRP A 53 -0.32 4.90 6.33
N ARG A 54 -1.09 4.68 7.39
CA ARG A 54 -2.40 4.03 7.29
C ARG A 54 -3.44 5.06 6.90
N MET A 55 -4.05 4.86 5.75
CA MET A 55 -4.98 5.80 5.15
C MET A 55 -6.38 5.63 5.75
N ASN A 56 -7.13 6.73 5.82
CA ASN A 56 -8.54 6.73 6.18
C ASN A 56 -9.38 7.52 5.15
N GLU A 57 -10.66 7.78 5.46
CA GLU A 57 -11.57 8.44 4.51
C GLU A 57 -11.16 9.88 4.16
N HIS A 58 -10.43 10.56 5.03
CA HIS A 58 -10.06 11.97 4.86
C HIS A 58 -8.59 12.18 4.51
N SER A 59 -7.70 11.38 5.10
CA SER A 59 -6.25 11.41 4.86
C SER A 59 -5.61 10.13 5.40
N PHE A 60 -5.04 10.19 6.61
CA PHE A 60 -4.39 9.09 7.31
C PHE A 60 -4.66 9.15 8.82
N ASP A 61 -4.49 8.02 9.49
CA ASP A 61 -4.77 7.86 10.90
C ASP A 61 -3.77 8.63 11.78
N GLU A 62 -4.18 9.01 12.99
CA GLU A 62 -3.27 9.58 13.97
C GLU A 62 -2.18 8.57 14.38
N GLY A 63 -0.97 9.08 14.66
CA GLY A 63 0.19 8.23 14.99
C GLY A 63 0.98 7.72 13.78
N TYR A 64 0.68 8.22 12.58
CA TYR A 64 1.45 7.97 11.35
C TYR A 64 2.23 9.22 10.91
N PRO A 65 3.38 9.07 10.23
CA PRO A 65 3.94 7.80 9.74
C PRO A 65 4.56 6.89 10.81
N ARG A 66 4.68 5.61 10.48
CA ARG A 66 5.43 4.59 11.25
C ARG A 66 6.50 3.95 10.38
N ARG A 67 7.51 3.32 11.00
CA ARG A 67 8.59 2.63 10.28
C ARG A 67 8.13 1.29 9.73
N ILE A 68 8.42 1.01 8.47
CA ILE A 68 8.05 -0.25 7.80
C ILE A 68 8.70 -1.44 8.52
N SER A 69 9.98 -1.32 8.87
CA SER A 69 10.76 -2.38 9.52
C SER A 69 10.22 -2.84 10.87
N GLN A 70 9.44 -2.00 11.56
CA GLN A 70 8.85 -2.33 12.86
C GLN A 70 7.54 -3.11 12.71
N ASP A 71 6.75 -2.81 11.68
CA ASP A 71 5.35 -3.23 11.62
C ASP A 71 5.03 -4.23 10.50
N TRP A 72 5.90 -4.34 9.49
CA TRP A 72 5.68 -5.15 8.29
C TRP A 72 6.53 -6.42 8.29
N GLY A 73 6.60 -7.11 9.43
CA GLY A 73 7.30 -8.41 9.52
C GLY A 73 8.79 -8.32 9.16
N GLY A 74 9.45 -7.19 9.46
CA GLY A 74 10.86 -6.98 9.19
C GLY A 74 11.20 -6.55 7.75
N ILE A 75 10.20 -6.30 6.89
CA ILE A 75 10.44 -5.70 5.57
C ILE A 75 11.07 -4.31 5.76
N SER A 76 12.19 -4.05 5.08
CA SER A 76 12.82 -2.72 5.08
C SER A 76 12.33 -1.90 3.89
N GLY A 77 12.20 -0.59 4.08
CA GLY A 77 11.93 0.35 2.99
C GLY A 77 13.20 0.71 2.18
N PRO A 78 13.05 1.52 1.12
CA PRO A 78 11.80 1.73 0.39
C PRO A 78 11.31 0.42 -0.26
N ILE A 79 9.99 0.28 -0.40
CA ILE A 79 9.37 -0.81 -1.16
C ILE A 79 9.03 -0.30 -2.57
N ASP A 80 9.16 -1.13 -3.59
CA ASP A 80 9.01 -0.66 -4.97
C ASP A 80 7.56 -0.72 -5.48
N ALA A 81 6.79 -1.69 -4.99
CA ALA A 81 5.39 -1.87 -5.36
C ALA A 81 4.65 -2.73 -4.34
N ALA A 82 3.32 -2.60 -4.29
CA ALA A 82 2.45 -3.46 -3.51
C ALA A 82 1.15 -3.76 -4.26
N VAL A 83 0.60 -4.96 -4.12
CA VAL A 83 -0.71 -5.32 -4.67
C VAL A 83 -1.33 -6.44 -3.85
N THR A 84 -2.65 -6.43 -3.73
CA THR A 84 -3.41 -7.48 -3.03
C THR A 84 -4.29 -8.21 -4.02
N ASP A 85 -4.28 -9.55 -3.94
CA ASP A 85 -5.06 -10.40 -4.84
C ASP A 85 -6.52 -10.59 -4.38
N SER A 86 -7.30 -11.30 -5.19
CA SER A 86 -8.71 -11.59 -4.90
C SER A 86 -8.90 -12.49 -3.68
N ASP A 87 -7.88 -13.28 -3.33
CA ASP A 87 -7.87 -14.13 -2.14
C ASP A 87 -7.45 -13.32 -0.89
N GLY A 88 -7.09 -12.06 -1.07
CA GLY A 88 -6.75 -11.09 -0.03
C GLY A 88 -5.30 -11.16 0.42
N ASP A 89 -4.47 -11.95 -0.26
CA ASP A 89 -3.04 -12.03 0.00
C ASP A 89 -2.33 -10.85 -0.65
N SER A 90 -1.40 -10.26 0.07
CA SER A 90 -0.72 -9.02 -0.33
C SER A 90 0.73 -9.31 -0.70
N TYR A 91 1.13 -8.87 -1.89
CA TYR A 91 2.47 -9.00 -2.44
C TYR A 91 3.18 -7.66 -2.26
N ILE A 92 4.29 -7.66 -1.53
CA ILE A 92 5.17 -6.49 -1.36
C ILE A 92 6.46 -6.74 -2.14
N PHE A 93 6.81 -5.86 -3.07
CA PHE A 93 7.96 -6.02 -3.96
C PHE A 93 9.10 -5.10 -3.56
N LYS A 94 10.33 -5.62 -3.60
CA LYS A 94 11.56 -4.83 -3.45
C LYS A 94 12.71 -5.51 -4.19
N GLY A 95 13.33 -4.78 -5.10
CA GLY A 95 14.41 -5.28 -5.93
C GLY A 95 13.96 -6.48 -6.78
N GLU A 96 14.63 -7.61 -6.59
CA GLU A 96 14.32 -8.88 -7.28
C GLU A 96 13.42 -9.80 -6.47
N GLN A 97 12.95 -9.34 -5.30
CA GLN A 97 12.25 -10.15 -4.32
C GLN A 97 10.84 -9.64 -4.07
N TYR A 98 10.00 -10.55 -3.55
CA TYR A 98 8.70 -10.21 -3.01
C TYR A 98 8.41 -10.98 -1.72
N TRP A 99 7.62 -10.36 -0.85
CA TRP A 99 7.04 -10.95 0.34
C TRP A 99 5.56 -11.20 0.07
N LEU A 100 5.05 -12.34 0.54
CA LEU A 100 3.62 -12.63 0.54
C LEU A 100 3.10 -12.48 1.97
N LEU A 101 2.04 -11.72 2.13
CA LEU A 101 1.38 -11.46 3.40
C LEU A 101 -0.05 -12.00 3.33
N ASP A 102 -0.52 -12.57 4.44
CA ASP A 102 -1.93 -12.95 4.58
C ASP A 102 -2.85 -11.73 4.62
N ARG A 103 -4.16 -11.97 4.67
CA ARG A 103 -5.19 -10.91 4.74
C ARG A 103 -4.98 -9.88 5.85
N ASN A 104 -4.31 -10.25 6.93
CA ASN A 104 -4.08 -9.39 8.10
C ASN A 104 -2.71 -8.72 8.08
N GLY A 105 -1.90 -8.95 7.05
CA GLY A 105 -0.57 -8.37 6.91
C GLY A 105 0.55 -9.21 7.54
N LYS A 106 0.29 -10.46 7.93
CA LYS A 106 1.33 -11.34 8.44
C LYS A 106 2.09 -11.97 7.27
N VAL A 107 3.42 -11.81 7.26
CA VAL A 107 4.30 -12.43 6.27
C VAL A 107 4.23 -13.96 6.37
N TYR A 108 4.02 -14.64 5.24
CA TYR A 108 4.07 -16.09 5.16
C TYR A 108 5.49 -16.63 5.36
N GLU A 109 5.60 -17.82 5.96
CA GLU A 109 6.89 -18.51 6.09
C GLU A 109 7.49 -18.85 4.71
N GLY A 110 8.82 -18.77 4.61
CA GLY A 110 9.53 -19.04 3.37
C GLY A 110 9.53 -17.87 2.37
N TYR A 111 9.18 -16.67 2.82
CA TYR A 111 9.37 -15.40 2.11
C TYR A 111 10.49 -14.56 2.76
N PRO A 112 11.20 -13.72 1.99
CA PRO A 112 10.96 -13.37 0.58
C PRO A 112 11.30 -14.47 -0.42
N ARG A 113 10.73 -14.38 -1.62
CA ARG A 113 11.08 -15.20 -2.78
C ARG A 113 11.52 -14.31 -3.94
N PHE A 114 12.32 -14.86 -4.84
CA PHE A 114 12.65 -14.17 -6.09
C PHE A 114 11.41 -14.05 -6.98
N ILE A 115 11.25 -12.88 -7.59
CA ILE A 115 10.21 -12.59 -8.59
C ILE A 115 10.25 -13.65 -9.69
N SER A 116 11.45 -13.96 -10.21
CA SER A 116 11.65 -14.94 -11.29
C SER A 116 11.18 -16.36 -10.93
N ALA A 117 11.10 -16.71 -9.64
CA ALA A 117 10.66 -18.03 -9.20
C ALA A 117 9.12 -18.15 -9.09
N GLY A 118 8.41 -17.03 -8.87
CA GLY A 118 6.96 -17.03 -8.67
C GLY A 118 6.16 -16.37 -9.80
N LEU A 119 6.77 -15.44 -10.54
CA LEU A 119 6.13 -14.57 -11.52
C LEU A 119 7.01 -14.56 -12.79
N VAL A 120 6.92 -15.65 -13.54
CA VAL A 120 7.68 -15.89 -14.77
C VAL A 120 7.50 -14.73 -15.76
N ASP A 121 8.58 -14.34 -16.44
CA ASP A 121 8.62 -13.22 -17.40
C ASP A 121 8.34 -11.82 -16.81
N MET A 122 8.16 -11.70 -15.49
CA MET A 122 8.01 -10.41 -14.83
C MET A 122 9.39 -9.77 -14.58
N PRO A 123 9.60 -8.49 -14.94
CA PRO A 123 10.86 -7.84 -14.65
C PRO A 123 11.03 -7.59 -13.15
N SER A 124 12.26 -7.69 -12.64
CA SER A 124 12.61 -7.20 -11.30
C SER A 124 12.51 -5.67 -11.21
N ASN A 125 12.53 -5.09 -10.01
CA ASN A 125 12.48 -3.65 -9.74
C ASN A 125 11.26 -2.99 -10.42
N ILE A 126 10.06 -3.43 -10.04
CA ILE A 126 8.78 -2.94 -10.58
C ILE A 126 8.43 -1.64 -9.87
N ASP A 127 8.04 -0.61 -10.60
CA ASP A 127 7.76 0.71 -10.01
C ASP A 127 6.35 0.85 -9.40
N ALA A 128 5.37 0.05 -9.80
CA ALA A 128 4.03 0.03 -9.20
C ALA A 128 3.27 -1.24 -9.57
N ALA A 129 2.24 -1.59 -8.79
CA ALA A 129 1.33 -2.68 -9.08
C ALA A 129 -0.10 -2.34 -8.64
N LEU A 130 -1.12 -2.88 -9.33
CA LEU A 130 -2.51 -2.82 -8.90
C LEU A 130 -3.32 -3.97 -9.52
N ILE A 131 -4.42 -4.38 -8.89
CA ILE A 131 -5.46 -5.17 -9.58
C ILE A 131 -6.46 -4.22 -10.20
N TRP A 132 -6.54 -4.18 -11.54
CA TRP A 132 -7.44 -3.26 -12.19
C TRP A 132 -8.88 -3.74 -12.06
N ASN A 133 -9.72 -2.91 -11.45
CA ASN A 133 -11.06 -3.27 -11.00
C ASN A 133 -12.05 -3.69 -12.11
N TYR A 134 -11.67 -3.53 -13.39
CA TYR A 134 -12.54 -3.86 -14.52
C TYR A 134 -12.42 -5.32 -14.95
N ASP A 135 -11.20 -5.88 -14.96
CA ASP A 135 -10.95 -7.25 -15.41
C ASP A 135 -10.36 -8.15 -14.31
N ASP A 136 -10.21 -7.61 -13.10
CA ASP A 136 -9.65 -8.28 -11.92
C ASP A 136 -8.28 -8.92 -12.18
N GLN A 137 -7.52 -8.35 -13.11
CA GLN A 137 -6.16 -8.82 -13.39
C GLN A 137 -5.12 -7.90 -12.75
N PRO A 138 -3.99 -8.46 -12.30
CA PRO A 138 -2.86 -7.67 -11.83
C PRO A 138 -2.13 -7.00 -12.99
N TYR A 139 -1.87 -5.71 -12.81
CA TYR A 139 -1.08 -4.88 -13.71
C TYR A 139 0.16 -4.39 -12.97
N PHE A 140 1.30 -4.45 -13.65
CA PHE A 140 2.60 -4.06 -13.13
C PHE A 140 3.20 -2.98 -14.03
N PHE A 141 3.87 -2.01 -13.44
CA PHE A 141 4.41 -0.85 -14.13
C PHE A 141 5.93 -0.81 -13.93
N LYS A 142 6.67 -0.56 -15.00
CA LYS A 142 8.12 -0.37 -14.93
C LYS A 142 8.58 0.56 -16.04
N ASN A 143 9.27 1.63 -15.67
CA ASN A 143 9.69 2.70 -16.56
C ASN A 143 8.49 3.18 -17.41
N ASP A 144 8.66 3.23 -18.74
CA ASP A 144 7.66 3.67 -19.70
C ASP A 144 6.72 2.55 -20.18
N LYS A 145 6.68 1.42 -19.46
CA LYS A 145 5.92 0.22 -19.83
C LYS A 145 5.04 -0.30 -18.69
N TYR A 146 4.04 -1.08 -19.08
CA TYR A 146 3.22 -1.84 -18.16
C TYR A 146 2.93 -3.24 -18.70
N TRP A 147 2.71 -4.17 -17.78
CA TRP A 147 2.46 -5.58 -18.00
C TRP A 147 1.10 -5.96 -17.40
N LYS A 148 0.43 -6.92 -18.01
CA LYS A 148 -0.78 -7.54 -17.48
C LYS A 148 -0.47 -9.00 -17.25
N TYR A 149 -0.63 -9.47 -16.02
CA TYR A 149 -0.50 -10.87 -15.73
C TYR A 149 -1.87 -11.55 -15.71
N SER A 150 -1.88 -12.85 -15.95
CA SER A 150 -3.07 -13.67 -15.83
C SER A 150 -2.70 -15.03 -15.25
N ARG A 151 -3.69 -15.84 -14.88
CA ARG A 151 -3.46 -17.23 -14.46
C ARG A 151 -2.76 -18.10 -15.52
N TRP A 152 -2.74 -17.67 -16.78
CA TRP A 152 -2.08 -18.35 -17.90
C TRP A 152 -0.71 -17.73 -18.23
N GLY A 153 -0.20 -16.86 -17.37
CA GLY A 153 1.01 -16.09 -17.59
C GLY A 153 0.78 -14.77 -18.34
N MET A 154 1.88 -14.20 -18.83
CA MET A 154 1.93 -12.92 -19.53
C MET A 154 1.45 -13.05 -20.98
N PRO A 155 0.39 -12.32 -21.42
CA PRO A 155 0.00 -12.35 -22.83
C PRO A 155 1.07 -11.72 -23.73
N ARG A 156 1.28 -12.29 -24.92
CA ARG A 156 2.29 -11.83 -25.92
C ARG A 156 2.14 -10.37 -26.38
N THR A 157 0.99 -9.75 -26.13
CA THR A 157 0.75 -8.32 -26.45
C THR A 157 1.32 -7.36 -25.39
N TYR A 158 1.95 -7.90 -24.35
CA TYR A 158 2.62 -7.16 -23.29
C TYR A 158 4.15 -7.37 -23.35
N PRO A 159 4.95 -6.39 -22.89
CA PRO A 159 4.52 -5.11 -22.31
C PRO A 159 3.90 -4.13 -23.30
N ARG A 160 3.07 -3.23 -22.79
CA ARG A 160 2.53 -2.08 -23.52
C ARG A 160 3.18 -0.80 -23.04
N SER A 161 3.28 0.20 -23.92
CA SER A 161 3.82 1.52 -23.56
C SER A 161 2.81 2.32 -22.74
N LEU A 162 3.28 3.07 -21.73
CA LEU A 162 2.46 4.02 -20.95
C LEU A 162 1.72 5.01 -21.85
N LYS A 163 2.24 5.32 -23.05
CA LYS A 163 1.55 6.17 -24.04
C LYS A 163 0.13 5.69 -24.36
N MET A 164 -0.12 4.38 -24.27
CA MET A 164 -1.46 3.83 -24.46
C MET A 164 -2.41 4.26 -23.34
N LEU A 165 -1.97 4.35 -22.08
CA LEU A 165 -2.79 4.79 -20.96
C LEU A 165 -3.13 6.28 -21.04
N PHE A 166 -2.17 7.08 -21.51
CA PHE A 166 -2.27 8.54 -21.59
C PHE A 166 -2.73 9.05 -22.97
N LYS A 167 -3.57 8.28 -23.68
CA LYS A 167 -4.08 8.69 -25.00
C LYS A 167 -4.84 10.02 -24.89
N GLY A 168 -4.41 11.02 -25.66
CA GLY A 168 -4.98 12.37 -25.64
C GLY A 168 -4.33 13.33 -24.63
N PHE A 169 -3.34 12.88 -23.87
CA PHE A 169 -2.54 13.74 -23.00
C PHE A 169 -1.25 14.18 -23.72
N THR A 170 -0.86 15.44 -23.54
CA THR A 170 0.37 16.00 -24.12
C THR A 170 1.60 15.73 -23.26
N LYS A 171 1.40 15.56 -21.95
CA LYS A 171 2.45 15.23 -20.97
C LYS A 171 2.22 13.83 -20.44
N ILE A 172 3.22 12.97 -20.59
CA ILE A 172 3.20 11.58 -20.15
C ILE A 172 4.33 11.42 -19.14
N PRO A 173 4.06 10.89 -17.94
CA PRO A 173 5.11 10.68 -16.95
C PRO A 173 6.09 9.60 -17.45
N ALA A 174 7.36 9.73 -17.04
CA ALA A 174 8.41 8.78 -17.40
C ALA A 174 8.19 7.39 -16.78
N LYS A 175 7.57 7.36 -15.59
CA LYS A 175 7.18 6.15 -14.87
C LYS A 175 5.97 6.40 -13.96
N ILE A 176 5.37 5.32 -13.49
CA ILE A 176 4.35 5.32 -12.44
C ILE A 176 5.04 4.92 -11.14
N ASN A 177 4.93 5.74 -10.10
CA ASN A 177 5.60 5.53 -8.82
C ASN A 177 4.79 4.68 -7.84
N ALA A 178 3.47 4.71 -7.92
CA ALA A 178 2.60 3.89 -7.10
C ALA A 178 1.27 3.69 -7.82
N ALA A 179 0.51 2.67 -7.44
CA ALA A 179 -0.82 2.46 -7.94
C ALA A 179 -1.69 1.75 -6.91
N ILE A 180 -3.01 1.94 -6.98
CA ILE A 180 -3.95 1.36 -6.03
C ILE A 180 -5.32 1.20 -6.66
N THR A 181 -6.01 0.13 -6.31
CA THR A 181 -7.48 0.07 -6.43
C THR A 181 -8.06 0.34 -5.06
N TRP A 182 -8.71 1.50 -4.93
CA TRP A 182 -9.25 1.96 -3.67
C TRP A 182 -10.51 1.19 -3.28
N SER A 183 -10.88 1.24 -2.00
CA SER A 183 -12.06 0.56 -1.44
C SER A 183 -13.40 0.97 -2.09
N ASN A 184 -13.43 2.11 -2.80
CA ASN A 184 -14.60 2.53 -3.61
C ASN A 184 -14.63 1.90 -5.02
N GLY A 185 -13.77 0.91 -5.28
CA GLY A 185 -13.66 0.22 -6.56
C GLY A 185 -12.94 1.02 -7.65
N ARG A 186 -12.40 2.22 -7.37
CA ARG A 186 -11.70 3.03 -8.38
C ARG A 186 -10.20 2.79 -8.34
N SER A 187 -9.62 2.63 -9.53
CA SER A 187 -8.17 2.48 -9.69
C SER A 187 -7.48 3.82 -9.98
N TYR A 188 -6.35 4.03 -9.32
CA TYR A 188 -5.52 5.23 -9.43
C TYR A 188 -4.06 4.86 -9.66
N ILE A 189 -3.36 5.70 -10.41
CA ILE A 189 -1.90 5.63 -10.60
C ILE A 189 -1.30 6.97 -10.18
N PHE A 190 -0.11 6.92 -9.56
CA PHE A 190 0.60 8.07 -9.02
C PHE A 190 1.91 8.23 -9.79
N ALA A 191 2.21 9.45 -10.21
CA ALA A 191 3.47 9.76 -10.89
C ALA A 191 3.96 11.14 -10.45
N GLY A 192 5.12 11.16 -9.81
CA GLY A 192 5.62 12.34 -9.13
C GLY A 192 4.64 12.82 -8.05
N ARG A 193 4.42 14.13 -8.00
CA ARG A 193 3.48 14.78 -7.07
C ARG A 193 1.99 14.69 -7.47
N TYR A 194 1.71 13.97 -8.55
CA TYR A 194 0.38 13.91 -9.14
C TYR A 194 -0.17 12.49 -9.14
N TYR A 195 -1.49 12.38 -9.16
CA TYR A 195 -2.19 11.14 -9.41
C TYR A 195 -3.21 11.28 -10.54
N TYR A 196 -3.62 10.14 -11.06
CA TYR A 196 -4.53 9.97 -12.20
C TYR A 196 -5.53 8.86 -11.87
N ARG A 197 -6.79 9.02 -12.25
CA ARG A 197 -7.78 7.94 -12.17
C ARG A 197 -7.84 7.18 -13.48
N LEU A 198 -7.88 5.85 -13.40
CA LEU A 198 -8.07 4.98 -14.55
C LEU A 198 -9.55 4.83 -14.91
N THR A 199 -9.84 4.66 -16.19
CA THR A 199 -11.16 4.27 -16.70
C THR A 199 -11.53 2.86 -16.20
N GLN A 200 -12.83 2.57 -16.17
CA GLN A 200 -13.38 1.28 -15.72
C GLN A 200 -14.19 0.59 -16.82
N TRP A 201 -13.83 0.81 -18.09
CA TRP A 201 -14.61 0.34 -19.23
C TRP A 201 -13.75 0.05 -20.46
N ARG A 202 -13.87 -1.17 -21.00
CA ARG A 202 -13.27 -1.73 -22.23
C ARG A 202 -11.74 -1.73 -22.30
N SER A 203 -11.10 -0.62 -21.94
CA SER A 203 -9.66 -0.44 -21.99
C SER A 203 -9.20 0.51 -20.89
N MET A 204 -8.03 0.19 -20.32
CA MET A 204 -7.41 0.96 -19.25
C MET A 204 -6.75 2.21 -19.83
N HIS A 205 -7.28 3.38 -19.49
CA HIS A 205 -6.75 4.69 -19.85
C HIS A 205 -6.92 5.67 -18.70
N VAL A 206 -6.22 6.79 -18.74
CA VAL A 206 -6.41 7.88 -17.79
C VAL A 206 -7.70 8.63 -18.11
N SER A 207 -8.54 8.82 -17.09
CA SER A 207 -9.76 9.63 -17.16
C SER A 207 -9.43 11.11 -17.43
N GLY A 208 -10.33 11.82 -18.13
CA GLY A 208 -10.25 13.28 -18.23
C GLY A 208 -10.33 13.98 -16.86
N GLY A 209 -9.77 15.19 -16.76
CA GLY A 209 -9.76 15.99 -15.51
C GLY A 209 -8.60 15.70 -14.56
N TYR A 210 -7.54 15.06 -15.07
CA TYR A 210 -6.28 14.77 -14.37
C TYR A 210 -5.10 15.42 -15.12
N PRO A 211 -3.90 15.57 -14.52
CA PRO A 211 -3.51 15.19 -13.15
C PRO A 211 -4.19 16.00 -12.05
N ARG A 212 -4.17 15.46 -10.82
CA ARG A 212 -4.49 16.17 -9.57
C ARG A 212 -3.34 16.02 -8.59
N GLU A 213 -3.16 16.98 -7.68
CA GLU A 213 -2.09 16.92 -6.68
C GLU A 213 -2.38 15.86 -5.61
N THR A 214 -1.39 14.99 -5.39
CA THR A 214 -1.47 13.90 -4.41
C THR A 214 -1.58 14.45 -2.99
N ALA A 215 -0.69 15.38 -2.60
CA ALA A 215 -0.67 15.96 -1.26
C ALA A 215 -2.02 16.55 -0.83
N LYS A 216 -2.67 17.30 -1.73
CA LYS A 216 -3.98 17.91 -1.46
C LYS A 216 -5.10 16.90 -1.36
N SER A 217 -5.15 15.93 -2.28
CA SER A 217 -6.31 15.07 -2.45
C SER A 217 -6.29 13.81 -1.60
N TRP A 218 -5.09 13.35 -1.20
CA TRP A 218 -4.90 12.11 -0.45
C TRP A 218 -4.38 12.34 0.97
N PHE A 219 -3.74 13.48 1.23
CA PHE A 219 -3.11 13.78 2.52
C PHE A 219 -3.65 15.06 3.17
N GLY A 220 -4.67 15.70 2.60
CA GLY A 220 -5.32 16.88 3.18
C GLY A 220 -4.43 18.12 3.28
N CYS A 221 -3.33 18.18 2.54
CA CYS A 221 -2.41 19.32 2.57
C CYS A 221 -3.07 20.51 1.84
N GLY A 222 -3.22 21.68 2.48
CA GLY A 222 -3.83 22.85 1.82
C GLY A 222 -4.63 23.82 2.70
N GLY A 223 -4.83 23.51 3.99
CA GLY A 223 -5.28 24.47 5.00
C GLY A 223 -4.10 25.00 5.80
N GLY A 224 -4.05 26.32 6.07
CA GLY A 224 -3.02 26.90 6.94
C GLY A 224 -3.00 26.21 8.31
N HIS A 225 -1.81 25.83 8.76
CA HIS A 225 -1.49 25.09 9.99
C HIS A 225 -1.63 23.55 9.95
N HIS A 226 -0.88 22.90 9.06
CA HIS A 226 -0.29 21.60 9.41
C HIS A 226 0.94 21.86 10.29
N LYS A 227 0.73 22.04 11.60
CA LYS A 227 1.83 21.82 12.55
C LYS A 227 2.24 20.36 12.37
N LYS A 228 3.54 20.07 12.23
CA LYS A 228 4.08 18.72 12.44
C LYS A 228 3.40 18.16 13.69
N ARG A 229 2.44 17.23 13.56
CA ARG A 229 1.79 16.59 14.70
C ARG A 229 2.77 15.52 15.17
N THR A 230 3.84 15.96 15.83
CA THR A 230 4.74 15.07 16.55
C THR A 230 3.93 14.36 17.63
N ALA A 231 4.05 13.03 17.67
CA ALA A 231 3.44 12.21 18.69
C ALA A 231 4.01 12.64 20.05
N THR A 232 3.23 13.41 20.82
CA THR A 232 3.64 13.78 22.17
C THR A 232 3.38 12.57 23.08
N SER A 233 4.44 12.03 23.65
CA SER A 233 4.41 11.04 24.72
C SER A 233 3.62 11.60 25.91
N THR A 234 2.51 10.96 26.29
CA THR A 234 1.91 11.19 27.60
C THR A 234 1.93 9.90 28.39
N GLN A 235 2.60 10.02 29.54
CA GLN A 235 2.88 9.00 30.53
C GLN A 235 1.61 8.34 31.06
N SER A 236 1.70 7.03 31.25
CA SER A 236 0.74 6.20 31.95
C SER A 236 0.62 6.57 33.43
N SER A 237 -0.60 6.62 33.97
CA SER A 237 -0.92 6.03 35.28
C SER A 237 -2.44 5.85 35.47
N PRO A 238 -2.85 4.90 36.34
CA PRO A 238 -4.04 4.05 36.16
C PRO A 238 -5.23 4.51 37.03
N ILE A 239 -6.44 3.93 36.80
CA ILE A 239 -7.54 3.69 37.78
C ILE A 239 -8.74 3.05 37.01
N THR A 240 -9.05 1.76 37.18
CA THR A 240 -10.04 1.12 38.10
C THR A 240 -11.47 1.01 37.52
N SER A 241 -11.94 -0.23 37.34
CA SER A 241 -13.35 -0.59 37.05
C SER A 241 -14.23 -0.45 38.30
N PRO A 242 -15.56 -0.26 38.16
CA PRO A 242 -16.48 -1.40 38.36
C PRO A 242 -17.80 -1.39 37.55
N GLY A 243 -18.31 -2.60 37.22
CA GLY A 243 -19.69 -3.05 37.53
C GLY A 243 -20.90 -2.62 36.66
N HIS A 244 -21.33 -3.54 35.78
CA HIS A 244 -22.69 -4.08 35.53
C HIS A 244 -23.99 -3.25 35.29
N ILE A 245 -24.64 -3.61 34.15
CA ILE A 245 -26.07 -3.95 33.87
C ILE A 245 -27.11 -2.82 33.65
N ASN A 246 -27.60 -2.69 32.40
CA ASN A 246 -28.96 -3.14 31.99
C ASN A 246 -29.22 -3.06 30.46
N ARG A 247 -29.92 -4.08 29.93
CA ARG A 247 -30.57 -4.18 28.59
C ARG A 247 -32.02 -3.63 28.65
N PRO A 248 -32.65 -3.33 27.49
CA PRO A 248 -33.72 -4.25 26.99
C PRO A 248 -33.86 -4.42 25.45
N SER A 249 -34.50 -5.55 25.09
CA SER A 249 -35.21 -6.08 23.88
C SER A 249 -34.93 -5.52 22.47
N GLU A 250 -34.46 -6.33 21.51
CA GLU A 250 -35.16 -7.34 20.66
C GLU A 250 -36.03 -6.76 19.53
N ALA A 251 -35.60 -7.04 18.28
CA ALA A 251 -36.47 -7.29 17.14
C ALA A 251 -35.74 -8.25 16.15
N LEU A 252 -36.46 -9.30 15.75
CA LEU A 252 -36.03 -10.46 14.96
C LEU A 252 -36.17 -10.21 13.44
N SER A 253 -35.26 -10.76 12.62
CA SER A 253 -35.64 -11.53 11.41
C SER A 253 -34.47 -12.27 10.76
N GLN A 254 -34.40 -13.56 11.10
CA GLN A 254 -34.10 -14.77 10.32
C GLN A 254 -33.35 -14.66 8.97
N CYS A 255 -32.19 -15.35 8.89
CA CYS A 255 -31.73 -16.01 7.67
C CYS A 255 -31.86 -17.54 7.85
N LEU A 256 -32.57 -18.16 6.92
CA LEU A 256 -32.81 -19.59 6.83
C LEU A 256 -31.53 -20.34 6.43
N VAL A 257 -31.28 -21.46 7.11
CA VAL A 257 -30.35 -22.52 6.71
C VAL A 257 -31.07 -23.42 5.70
N LEU A 258 -30.46 -23.67 4.54
CA LEU A 258 -30.77 -24.87 3.76
C LEU A 258 -29.51 -25.62 3.32
N VAL A 259 -29.62 -26.92 3.55
CA VAL A 259 -28.69 -28.04 3.46
C VAL A 259 -28.27 -28.31 2.01
N SER A 260 -27.02 -28.78 1.90
CA SER A 260 -26.39 -29.56 0.84
C SER A 260 -27.31 -30.48 0.03
N HIS A 261 -27.03 -30.66 -1.28
CA HIS A 261 -27.07 -31.96 -1.98
C HIS A 261 -26.49 -31.88 -3.42
N ASN A 262 -25.52 -32.78 -3.68
CA ASN A 262 -25.16 -33.48 -4.93
C ASN A 262 -25.18 -32.76 -6.30
N CYS A 263 -23.96 -32.57 -6.86
CA CYS A 263 -23.72 -32.53 -8.30
C CYS A 263 -23.47 -33.96 -8.82
N GLN A 264 -24.40 -34.50 -9.62
CA GLN A 264 -24.14 -35.65 -10.49
C GLN A 264 -23.88 -35.17 -11.92
N TYR A 265 -22.73 -35.59 -12.45
CA TYR A 265 -22.37 -35.54 -13.87
C TYR A 265 -23.37 -36.33 -14.72
N LYS A 266 -23.74 -35.80 -15.89
CA LYS A 266 -24.27 -36.63 -16.99
C LYS A 266 -23.70 -36.15 -18.31
N HIS A 267 -22.87 -37.00 -18.90
CA HIS A 267 -22.40 -36.93 -20.28
C HIS A 267 -23.57 -37.09 -21.26
N ARG A 268 -23.54 -36.31 -22.34
CA ARG A 268 -23.83 -36.78 -23.70
C ARG A 268 -22.92 -36.04 -24.67
#